data_AF-A0A2K9E862-F1
#
_entry.id   AF-A0A2K9E862-F1
#
_cell.length_a   1.000
_cell.length_b   1.000
_cell.length_c   1.000
_cell.angle_alpha   90.00
_cell.angle_beta   90.00
_cell.angle_gamma   90.00
#
_symmetry.space_group_name_H-M   'P 1'
#
loop_
_entity.id
_entity.type
_entity.pdbx_description
1 polymer ?
#
loop_
_entity_poly.entity_id
_entity_poly.type
_entity_poly.pdbx_seq_one_letter_code
_entity_poly.pdbx_strand_id
1 'polypeptide(L)'
;MDYISKLKKELERAILIGDIEKADEISDKLFKTQGGRDADTVMPHQFIEKIKERIKERSKEKTGGQKTMNVKKIVSIAAAAAVVATIGISTLAVRWNGVKDLVFKNSGIKTAYTEDDFESQEDSENKDVLESTVEGEADFIALQGYPDSNEYKASVEWNLFCSEYDADGSILAKIGNSSNEFIEKYPMYLVYTQEMADKLEEIINKYELKLHESRTFISSGEELIKEAGTGDFIKNNNIVLGGYVYNDSTFHFDGEAVLKDGTQMGYQFGNYVKGTFSDTYLNIGDANSYREWEYTTKSGVKVSLALSENKALVIADLPDSYVTINLLSGTQKGITDKMLEEFADLFDFSKI
;
A
#
# COMPACT_ATOMS: atom_id res chain seq x y z
N MET A 1 -6.43 6.32 -34.02
CA MET A 1 -7.14 6.52 -32.73
C MET A 1 -8.51 5.87 -32.89
N ASP A 2 -8.81 4.87 -32.08
CA ASP A 2 -10.07 4.11 -32.18
C ASP A 2 -11.30 4.98 -31.80
N TYR A 3 -12.49 4.62 -32.30
CA TYR A 3 -13.73 5.38 -32.17
C TYR A 3 -14.11 5.65 -30.70
N ILE A 4 -13.93 4.65 -29.82
CA ILE A 4 -14.19 4.80 -28.38
C ILE A 4 -13.19 5.78 -27.74
N SER A 5 -11.92 5.71 -28.13
CA SER A 5 -10.87 6.63 -27.65
C SER A 5 -11.16 8.08 -28.07
N LYS A 6 -11.74 8.29 -29.25
CA LYS A 6 -12.19 9.61 -29.71
C LYS A 6 -13.35 10.14 -28.87
N LEU A 7 -14.37 9.31 -28.60
CA LEU A 7 -15.52 9.70 -27.78
C LEU A 7 -15.11 10.05 -26.33
N LYS A 8 -14.17 9.31 -25.73
CA LYS A 8 -13.64 9.62 -24.39
C LYS A 8 -12.97 11.00 -24.34
N LYS A 9 -12.14 11.34 -25.33
CA LYS A 9 -11.51 12.67 -25.43
C LYS A 9 -12.52 13.79 -25.67
N GLU A 10 -13.58 13.53 -26.42
CA GLU A 10 -14.64 14.52 -26.64
C GLU A 10 -15.49 14.73 -25.38
N LEU A 11 -15.74 13.67 -24.60
CA LEU A 11 -16.41 13.75 -23.30
C LEU A 11 -15.60 14.59 -22.30
N GLU A 12 -14.31 14.31 -22.16
CA GLU A 12 -13.40 15.08 -21.29
C GLU A 12 -13.41 16.57 -21.65
N ARG A 13 -13.39 16.90 -22.95
CA ARG A 13 -13.46 18.29 -23.41
C ARG A 13 -14.81 18.94 -23.11
N ALA A 14 -15.93 18.25 -23.31
CA ALA A 14 -17.26 18.76 -23.01
C ALA A 14 -17.43 19.06 -21.51
N ILE A 15 -16.89 18.19 -20.65
CA ILE A 15 -16.88 18.38 -19.20
C ILE A 15 -16.02 19.58 -18.80
N LEU A 16 -14.80 19.71 -19.35
CA LEU A 16 -13.89 20.81 -19.04
C LEU A 16 -14.45 22.20 -19.38
N ILE A 17 -15.27 22.30 -20.42
CA ILE A 17 -15.90 23.57 -20.83
C ILE A 17 -17.31 23.75 -20.27
N GLY A 18 -17.80 22.81 -19.46
CA GLY A 18 -19.12 22.87 -18.83
C GLY A 18 -20.30 22.68 -19.79
N ASP A 19 -20.08 22.04 -20.94
CA ASP A 19 -21.10 21.75 -21.96
C ASP A 19 -21.83 20.44 -21.61
N ILE A 20 -22.80 20.56 -20.70
CA ILE A 20 -23.48 19.43 -20.07
C ILE A 20 -24.35 18.64 -21.05
N GLU A 21 -25.04 19.31 -21.99
CA GLU A 21 -25.88 18.63 -22.99
C GLU A 21 -25.03 17.78 -23.92
N LYS A 22 -23.85 18.27 -24.29
CA LYS A 22 -22.89 17.55 -25.13
C LYS A 22 -22.24 16.38 -24.38
N ALA A 23 -21.92 16.57 -23.10
CA ALA A 23 -21.38 15.49 -22.28
C ALA A 23 -22.38 14.33 -22.13
N ASP A 24 -23.66 14.65 -21.96
CA ASP A 24 -24.76 13.67 -21.88
C ASP A 24 -24.90 12.88 -23.20
N GLU A 25 -24.94 13.59 -24.34
CA GLU A 25 -25.03 12.97 -25.66
C GLU A 25 -23.84 12.04 -25.97
N ILE A 26 -22.63 12.40 -25.53
CA ILE A 26 -21.42 11.58 -25.74
C ILE A 26 -21.43 10.37 -24.80
N SER A 27 -21.92 10.52 -23.56
CA SER A 27 -22.04 9.43 -22.59
C SER A 27 -23.03 8.37 -23.09
N ASP A 28 -24.19 8.79 -23.62
CA ASP A 28 -25.17 7.90 -24.25
C ASP A 28 -24.58 7.12 -25.43
N LYS A 29 -23.77 7.78 -26.25
CA LYS A 29 -23.08 7.14 -27.38
C LYS A 29 -22.05 6.12 -26.91
N LEU A 30 -21.27 6.43 -25.87
CA LEU A 30 -20.32 5.50 -25.27
C LEU A 30 -21.04 4.27 -24.69
N PHE A 31 -22.11 4.50 -23.94
CA PHE A 31 -22.93 3.44 -23.34
C PHE A 31 -23.51 2.48 -24.39
N LYS A 32 -24.10 3.01 -25.46
CA LYS A 32 -24.64 2.20 -26.58
C LYS A 32 -23.55 1.48 -27.36
N THR A 33 -22.41 2.13 -27.61
CA THR A 33 -21.27 1.53 -28.33
C THR A 33 -20.64 0.39 -27.53
N GLN A 34 -20.77 0.40 -26.21
CA GLN A 34 -20.27 -0.62 -25.29
C GLN A 34 -21.31 -1.68 -24.90
N GLY A 35 -22.49 -1.69 -25.56
CA GLY A 35 -23.49 -2.75 -25.40
C GLY A 35 -24.53 -2.54 -24.28
N GLY A 36 -24.58 -1.34 -23.69
CA GLY A 36 -25.59 -0.98 -22.69
C GLY A 36 -27.01 -0.88 -23.27
N ARG A 37 -28.02 -1.28 -22.49
CA ARG A 37 -29.45 -1.19 -22.87
C ARG A 37 -30.17 -0.15 -22.03
N ASP A 38 -31.19 0.50 -22.59
CA ASP A 38 -31.92 1.60 -21.93
C ASP A 38 -32.54 1.20 -20.57
N ALA A 39 -32.81 -0.10 -20.33
CA ALA A 39 -33.32 -0.62 -19.06
C ALA A 39 -32.34 -0.51 -17.89
N ASP A 40 -31.04 -0.39 -18.16
CA ASP A 40 -30.00 -0.32 -17.13
C ASP A 40 -29.78 1.12 -16.59
N THR A 41 -30.60 2.09 -17.05
CA THR A 41 -30.47 3.52 -16.72
C THR A 41 -31.35 3.98 -15.54
N VAL A 42 -32.12 3.09 -14.91
CA VAL A 42 -33.11 3.47 -13.88
C VAL A 42 -32.51 3.36 -12.47
N MET A 43 -32.21 4.52 -11.87
CA MET A 43 -31.67 4.65 -10.50
C MET A 43 -32.64 4.17 -9.40
N PRO A 44 -32.19 3.43 -8.37
CA PRO A 44 -33.05 2.92 -7.29
C PRO A 44 -33.70 4.02 -6.42
N HIS A 45 -34.99 3.87 -6.14
CA HIS A 45 -35.84 4.88 -5.50
C HIS A 45 -35.38 5.30 -4.08
N GLN A 46 -34.69 4.41 -3.35
CA GLN A 46 -34.16 4.69 -2.00
C GLN A 46 -33.01 5.71 -2.00
N PHE A 47 -32.24 5.77 -3.09
CA PHE A 47 -31.13 6.72 -3.24
C PHE A 47 -31.65 8.15 -3.43
N ILE A 48 -32.79 8.30 -4.11
CA ILE A 48 -33.46 9.59 -4.33
C ILE A 48 -33.97 10.18 -3.00
N GLU A 49 -34.49 9.36 -2.09
CA GLU A 49 -34.99 9.83 -0.80
C GLU A 49 -33.87 10.32 0.13
N LYS A 50 -32.73 9.62 0.18
CA LYS A 50 -31.55 10.07 0.96
C LYS A 50 -30.97 11.40 0.47
N ILE A 51 -31.02 11.64 -0.84
CA ILE A 51 -30.59 12.92 -1.42
C ILE A 51 -31.56 14.05 -1.04
N LYS A 52 -32.87 13.79 -1.07
CA LYS A 52 -33.88 14.77 -0.66
C LYS A 52 -33.71 15.18 0.82
N GLU A 53 -33.42 14.24 1.71
CA GLU A 53 -33.17 14.53 3.13
C GLU A 53 -31.96 15.45 3.34
N ARG A 54 -30.81 15.15 2.70
CA ARG A 54 -29.61 15.98 2.79
C ARG A 54 -29.78 17.39 2.22
N ILE A 55 -30.60 17.55 1.19
CA ILE A 55 -30.93 18.87 0.62
C ILE A 55 -31.79 19.69 1.60
N LYS A 56 -32.73 19.01 2.29
CA LYS A 56 -33.61 19.63 3.28
C LYS A 56 -32.82 20.10 4.51
N GLU A 57 -31.81 19.34 4.94
CA GLU A 57 -30.88 19.73 6.00
C GLU A 57 -30.03 20.94 5.62
N ARG A 58 -29.41 20.95 4.43
CA ARG A 58 -28.61 22.09 3.94
C ARG A 58 -29.41 23.38 3.73
N SER A 59 -30.71 23.29 3.49
CA SER A 59 -31.58 24.47 3.32
C SER A 59 -31.86 25.22 4.64
N LYS A 60 -31.65 24.58 5.79
CA LYS A 60 -31.81 25.21 7.11
C LYS A 60 -30.60 26.04 7.56
N GLU A 61 -29.43 25.84 6.94
CA GLU A 61 -28.16 26.47 7.38
C GLU A 61 -27.70 27.68 6.56
N LYS A 62 -28.43 28.11 5.52
CA LYS A 62 -28.02 29.26 4.70
C LYS A 62 -29.10 30.34 4.58
N THR A 63 -29.08 31.29 5.52
CA THR A 63 -29.52 32.66 5.28
C THR A 63 -28.42 33.42 4.55
N GLY A 64 -28.50 33.50 3.23
CA GLY A 64 -27.58 34.29 2.40
C GLY A 64 -27.71 33.92 0.94
N GLY A 65 -28.19 34.87 0.13
CA GLY A 65 -28.67 34.66 -1.24
C GLY A 65 -27.71 33.89 -2.16
N GLN A 66 -28.08 32.66 -2.49
CA GLN A 66 -27.62 31.96 -3.68
C GLN A 66 -28.83 31.32 -4.36
N LYS A 67 -28.96 31.54 -5.68
CA LYS A 67 -30.07 31.05 -6.51
C LYS A 67 -30.34 29.57 -6.23
N THR A 68 -31.57 29.27 -5.83
CA THR A 68 -32.07 27.91 -5.66
C THR A 68 -32.00 27.17 -7.00
N MET A 69 -31.04 26.25 -7.13
CA MET A 69 -30.96 25.40 -8.32
C MET A 69 -32.13 24.43 -8.36
N ASN A 70 -32.72 24.29 -9.55
CA ASN A 70 -33.87 23.42 -9.80
C ASN A 70 -33.51 21.96 -9.50
N VAL A 71 -34.36 21.27 -8.73
CA VAL A 71 -34.19 19.88 -8.28
C VAL A 71 -33.88 18.93 -9.45
N LYS A 72 -34.42 19.18 -10.64
CA LYS A 72 -34.12 18.40 -11.86
C LYS A 72 -32.63 18.45 -12.25
N LYS A 73 -31.95 19.59 -12.06
CA LYS A 73 -30.51 19.74 -12.33
C LYS A 73 -29.62 19.12 -11.25
N ILE A 74 -30.11 19.02 -10.01
CA ILE A 74 -29.37 18.37 -8.92
C ILE A 74 -29.44 16.84 -9.07
N VAL A 75 -30.59 16.31 -9.48
CA VAL A 75 -30.77 14.87 -9.74
C VAL A 75 -29.93 14.43 -10.95
N SER A 76 -29.81 15.24 -12.01
CA SER A 76 -28.95 14.92 -13.16
C SER A 76 -27.46 14.95 -12.81
N ILE A 77 -27.01 15.92 -11.99
CA ILE A 77 -25.62 15.95 -11.50
C ILE A 77 -25.32 14.77 -10.57
N ALA A 78 -26.26 14.40 -9.70
CA ALA A 78 -26.12 13.25 -8.82
C ALA A 78 -26.17 11.90 -9.57
N ALA A 79 -26.95 11.80 -10.65
CA ALA A 79 -26.98 10.63 -11.51
C ALA A 79 -25.69 10.49 -12.33
N ALA A 80 -25.14 11.59 -12.88
CA ALA A 80 -23.84 11.58 -13.54
C ALA A 80 -22.70 11.18 -12.58
N ALA A 81 -22.73 11.67 -11.34
CA ALA A 81 -21.77 11.26 -10.31
C ALA A 81 -21.97 9.81 -9.83
N ALA A 82 -23.21 9.31 -9.80
CA ALA A 82 -23.51 7.93 -9.39
C ALA A 82 -23.17 6.90 -10.47
N VAL A 83 -23.32 7.23 -11.76
CA VAL A 83 -22.87 6.37 -12.88
C VAL A 83 -21.34 6.28 -12.89
N VAL A 84 -20.63 7.37 -12.55
CA VAL A 84 -19.17 7.33 -12.31
C VAL A 84 -18.79 6.48 -11.08
N ALA A 85 -19.67 6.37 -10.09
CA ALA A 85 -19.39 5.61 -8.86
C ALA A 85 -19.78 4.13 -8.93
N THR A 86 -20.64 3.70 -9.88
CA THR A 86 -21.17 2.33 -9.88
C THR A 86 -20.85 1.50 -11.12
N ILE A 87 -20.30 2.08 -12.19
CA ILE A 87 -19.84 1.29 -13.34
C ILE A 87 -18.41 1.68 -13.70
N GLY A 88 -17.47 0.84 -13.26
CA GLY A 88 -16.31 0.52 -14.06
C GLY A 88 -15.07 1.34 -13.73
N ILE A 89 -14.30 0.80 -12.79
CA ILE A 89 -12.86 0.99 -12.66
C ILE A 89 -12.55 2.44 -12.30
N SER A 90 -12.26 2.69 -11.02
CA SER A 90 -11.21 3.66 -10.75
C SER A 90 -10.03 3.25 -11.62
N THR A 91 -9.90 3.85 -12.80
CA THR A 91 -8.59 4.28 -13.22
C THR A 91 -8.22 5.31 -12.16
N LEU A 92 -7.81 4.84 -10.98
CA LEU A 92 -6.50 5.21 -10.50
C LEU A 92 -5.68 5.15 -11.77
N ALA A 93 -5.38 6.32 -12.36
CA ALA A 93 -4.25 6.39 -13.26
C ALA A 93 -3.17 5.70 -12.44
N VAL A 94 -2.83 4.45 -12.79
CA VAL A 94 -1.95 3.65 -11.97
C VAL A 94 -0.70 4.48 -11.90
N ARG A 95 -0.47 5.05 -10.71
CA ARG A 95 0.68 5.89 -10.45
C ARG A 95 1.81 4.89 -10.35
N TRP A 96 2.45 4.63 -11.48
CA TRP A 96 3.69 3.88 -11.49
C TRP A 96 4.75 4.78 -10.85
N ASN A 97 4.89 4.64 -9.54
CA ASN A 97 6.04 5.13 -8.81
C ASN A 97 7.01 3.96 -8.78
N GLY A 98 8.13 4.11 -9.48
CA GLY A 98 9.15 3.08 -9.44
C GLY A 98 9.73 2.93 -8.04
N VAL A 99 10.46 1.86 -7.77
CA VAL A 99 11.14 1.63 -6.49
C VAL A 99 11.99 2.84 -6.11
N LYS A 100 12.64 3.47 -7.09
CA LYS A 100 13.39 4.71 -6.91
C LYS A 100 12.58 5.88 -6.35
N ASP A 101 11.30 6.00 -6.73
CA ASP A 101 10.43 7.06 -6.24
C ASP A 101 9.98 6.82 -4.79
N LEU A 102 10.09 5.57 -4.30
CA LEU A 102 9.78 5.20 -2.91
C LEU A 102 10.93 5.51 -1.95
N VAL A 103 12.15 5.71 -2.46
CA VAL A 103 13.33 5.95 -1.65
C VAL A 103 13.22 7.27 -0.90
N PHE A 104 13.45 7.23 0.40
CA PHE A 104 13.59 8.43 1.23
C PHE A 104 15.02 8.57 1.76
N LYS A 105 15.40 9.80 2.13
CA LYS A 105 16.71 10.07 2.71
C LYS A 105 16.78 9.49 4.12
N ASN A 106 17.57 8.46 4.32
CA ASN A 106 18.01 8.02 5.64
C ASN A 106 19.28 8.80 6.01
N SER A 107 19.38 9.36 7.22
CA SER A 107 20.47 10.28 7.61
C SER A 107 21.82 9.59 7.90
N GLY A 108 22.14 8.49 7.20
CA GLY A 108 23.46 7.88 7.23
C GLY A 108 23.71 6.91 8.38
N ILE A 109 22.69 6.17 8.83
CA ILE A 109 22.96 4.93 9.58
C ILE A 109 23.75 4.01 8.64
N LYS A 110 25.05 3.89 8.90
CA LYS A 110 25.90 2.86 8.29
C LYS A 110 25.38 1.51 8.79
N THR A 111 24.48 0.92 8.03
CA THR A 111 24.07 -0.45 8.23
C THR A 111 25.20 -1.34 7.72
N ALA A 112 25.84 -2.06 8.64
CA ALA A 112 26.66 -3.20 8.28
C ALA A 112 25.72 -4.23 7.63
N TYR A 113 26.01 -4.60 6.39
CA TYR A 113 25.41 -5.78 5.77
C TYR A 113 26.51 -6.82 5.57
N THR A 114 26.20 -8.04 5.97
CA THR A 114 26.94 -9.25 5.59
C THR A 114 26.59 -9.55 4.13
N GLU A 115 27.59 -9.82 3.29
CA GLU A 115 27.34 -10.44 1.97
C GLU A 115 26.70 -11.84 2.13
N ASP A 116 26.73 -12.39 3.35
CA ASP A 116 26.46 -13.80 3.69
C ASP A 116 25.21 -14.06 4.56
N ASP A 117 24.16 -13.22 4.54
CA ASP A 117 22.84 -13.61 5.11
C ASP A 117 22.17 -14.79 4.33
N PHE A 118 22.93 -15.51 3.51
CA PHE A 118 22.47 -16.40 2.45
C PHE A 118 23.21 -17.72 2.27
N GLU A 119 23.90 -18.22 3.30
CA GLU A 119 24.33 -19.63 3.32
C GLU A 119 23.51 -20.44 4.33
N SER A 120 22.69 -21.34 3.78
CA SER A 120 22.12 -22.48 4.49
C SER A 120 23.20 -23.21 5.27
N GLN A 121 22.92 -23.50 6.55
CA GLN A 121 23.75 -24.37 7.37
C GLN A 121 24.02 -25.70 6.67
N GLU A 122 25.23 -25.86 6.13
CA GLU A 122 25.87 -27.16 5.97
C GLU A 122 27.26 -27.11 6.62
N ASP A 123 27.52 -28.13 7.43
CA ASP A 123 28.70 -28.33 8.27
C ASP A 123 30.03 -27.97 7.59
N SER A 124 30.83 -27.11 8.22
CA SER A 124 32.28 -27.38 8.31
C SER A 124 32.97 -26.63 9.45
N GLU A 125 33.81 -27.39 10.15
CA GLU A 125 34.66 -26.97 11.24
C GLU A 125 35.64 -25.86 10.83
N ASN A 126 35.68 -24.80 11.64
CA ASN A 126 36.88 -24.04 11.99
C ASN A 126 37.68 -23.43 10.83
N LYS A 127 37.24 -22.26 10.34
CA LYS A 127 38.13 -21.26 9.74
C LYS A 127 37.73 -19.86 10.22
N ASP A 128 38.70 -19.16 10.80
CA ASP A 128 38.69 -17.70 10.94
C ASP A 128 38.42 -17.08 9.56
N VAL A 129 37.18 -16.72 9.28
CA VAL A 129 36.82 -15.87 8.15
C VAL A 129 36.59 -14.48 8.72
N LEU A 130 37.48 -13.57 8.36
CA LEU A 130 37.35 -12.16 8.67
C LEU A 130 36.10 -11.65 7.93
N GLU A 131 35.00 -11.51 8.66
CA GLU A 131 33.70 -11.00 8.21
C GLU A 131 33.89 -9.60 7.59
N SER A 132 33.89 -9.50 6.26
CA SER A 132 34.08 -8.22 5.58
C SER A 132 32.74 -7.50 5.47
N THR A 133 32.37 -6.75 6.51
CA THR A 133 31.28 -5.77 6.44
C THR A 133 31.62 -4.69 5.43
N VAL A 134 30.84 -4.59 4.34
CA VAL A 134 30.95 -3.49 3.38
C VAL A 134 30.13 -2.32 3.91
N GLU A 135 30.81 -1.22 4.27
CA GLU A 135 30.14 0.05 4.57
C GLU A 135 29.68 0.71 3.25
N GLY A 136 28.38 0.97 3.10
CA GLY A 136 27.81 1.69 1.96
C GLY A 136 26.50 2.39 2.31
N GLU A 137 26.18 3.48 1.59
CA GLU A 137 24.85 4.09 1.62
C GLU A 137 23.88 3.12 0.94
N ALA A 138 22.86 2.67 1.67
CA ALA A 138 21.81 1.80 1.14
C ALA A 138 20.49 2.58 1.07
N ASP A 139 19.73 2.37 0.00
CA ASP A 139 18.44 3.01 -0.17
C ASP A 139 17.39 2.29 0.71
N PHE A 140 16.56 3.09 1.37
CA PHE A 140 15.46 2.60 2.20
C PHE A 140 14.13 3.05 1.61
N ILE A 141 13.15 2.16 1.66
CA ILE A 141 11.75 2.46 1.32
C ILE A 141 10.86 2.31 2.55
N ALA A 142 9.85 3.16 2.64
CA ALA A 142 8.70 2.96 3.52
C ALA A 142 7.77 1.92 2.89
N LEU A 143 7.20 1.04 3.70
CA LEU A 143 6.40 -0.09 3.22
C LEU A 143 4.89 0.16 3.18
N GLN A 144 4.44 1.32 3.65
CA GLN A 144 3.04 1.67 3.94
C GLN A 144 2.48 2.75 2.99
N GLY A 145 2.83 2.72 1.71
CA GLY A 145 2.20 3.58 0.71
C GLY A 145 3.16 4.31 -0.23
N TYR A 146 2.59 5.01 -1.21
CA TYR A 146 3.33 5.84 -2.15
C TYR A 146 3.67 7.23 -1.56
N PRO A 147 4.68 7.94 -2.12
CA PRO A 147 5.15 9.24 -1.64
C PRO A 147 4.12 10.34 -1.38
N ASP A 148 2.98 10.27 -2.04
CA ASP A 148 1.88 11.21 -1.91
C ASP A 148 0.87 10.82 -0.82
N SER A 149 0.92 9.59 -0.30
CA SER A 149 0.13 9.12 0.83
C SER A 149 0.54 9.81 2.14
N ASN A 150 -0.39 9.83 3.10
CA ASN A 150 -0.14 10.41 4.41
C ASN A 150 0.76 9.48 5.26
N GLU A 151 0.57 8.18 5.10
CA GLU A 151 1.29 7.09 5.73
C GLU A 151 2.79 7.12 5.38
N TYR A 152 3.10 7.26 4.09
CA TYR A 152 4.48 7.43 3.63
C TYR A 152 5.12 8.68 4.24
N LYS A 153 4.46 9.84 4.12
CA LYS A 153 5.01 11.12 4.60
C LYS A 153 5.24 11.11 6.11
N ALA A 154 4.29 10.56 6.86
CA ALA A 154 4.40 10.39 8.31
C ALA A 154 5.61 9.52 8.66
N SER A 155 5.79 8.41 7.95
CA SER A 155 6.89 7.48 8.21
C SER A 155 8.24 8.04 7.83
N VAL A 156 8.37 8.74 6.71
CA VAL A 156 9.61 9.43 6.35
C VAL A 156 9.96 10.51 7.38
N GLU A 157 8.98 11.28 7.85
CA GLU A 157 9.20 12.30 8.87
C GLU A 157 9.59 11.70 10.23
N TRP A 158 8.95 10.59 10.63
CA TRP A 158 9.30 9.85 11.84
C TRP A 158 10.70 9.25 11.76
N ASN A 159 11.05 8.63 10.63
CA ASN A 159 12.37 8.07 10.40
C ASN A 159 13.46 9.15 10.55
N LEU A 160 13.29 10.28 9.88
CA LEU A 160 14.23 11.40 9.94
C LEU A 160 14.40 11.95 11.36
N PHE A 161 13.29 12.06 12.11
CA PHE A 161 13.37 12.46 13.51
C PHE A 161 14.17 11.43 14.33
N CYS A 162 13.82 10.15 14.24
CA CYS A 162 14.49 9.09 15.00
C CYS A 162 15.98 8.97 14.68
N SER A 163 16.36 9.18 13.42
CA SER A 163 17.74 9.07 12.98
C SER A 163 18.63 10.23 13.47
N GLU A 164 18.02 11.38 13.80
CA GLU A 164 18.72 12.54 14.37
C GLU A 164 18.62 12.61 15.90
N TYR A 165 17.52 12.12 16.49
CA TYR A 165 17.16 12.32 17.89
C TYR A 165 18.14 11.69 18.89
N ASP A 166 18.47 10.41 18.70
CA ASP A 166 19.37 9.65 19.57
C ASP A 166 20.42 8.92 18.72
N ALA A 167 21.06 9.67 17.83
CA ALA A 167 22.00 9.14 16.84
C ALA A 167 23.18 8.36 17.46
N ASP A 168 23.58 8.68 18.71
CA ASP A 168 24.62 7.99 19.46
C ASP A 168 24.09 6.94 20.45
N GLY A 169 22.75 6.77 20.54
CA GLY A 169 22.08 5.85 21.44
C GLY A 169 22.22 6.18 22.93
N SER A 170 22.79 7.33 23.29
CA SER A 170 23.12 7.67 24.68
C SER A 170 21.89 7.97 25.53
N ILE A 171 20.76 8.36 24.92
CA ILE A 171 19.49 8.57 25.61
C ILE A 171 18.89 7.20 25.95
N LEU A 172 18.74 6.32 24.96
CA LEU A 172 18.23 4.97 25.16
C LEU A 172 19.09 4.18 26.16
N ALA A 173 20.42 4.29 26.08
CA ALA A 173 21.33 3.63 27.01
C ALA A 173 21.16 4.08 28.47
N LYS A 174 20.80 5.35 28.72
CA LYS A 174 20.53 5.86 30.07
C LYS A 174 19.20 5.35 30.64
N ILE A 175 18.21 5.14 29.78
CA ILE A 175 16.90 4.58 30.16
C ILE A 175 17.03 3.09 30.45
N GLY A 176 17.86 2.39 29.66
CA GLY A 176 18.09 0.96 29.76
C GLY A 176 16.84 0.15 29.41
N ASN A 177 16.80 -1.11 29.87
CA ASN A 177 15.74 -2.07 29.50
C ASN A 177 14.49 -1.98 30.42
N SER A 178 14.33 -0.89 31.15
CA SER A 178 13.20 -0.74 32.09
C SER A 178 11.97 -0.19 31.37
N SER A 179 10.79 -0.72 31.70
CA SER A 179 9.53 -0.12 31.24
C SER A 179 9.39 1.30 31.78
N ASN A 180 8.77 2.17 30.98
CA ASN A 180 8.38 3.52 31.38
C ASN A 180 7.02 3.87 30.78
N GLU A 181 6.44 5.00 31.19
CA GLU A 181 5.09 5.39 30.76
C GLU A 181 4.95 5.58 29.24
N PHE A 182 6.02 5.93 28.53
CA PHE A 182 6.01 6.11 27.07
C PHE A 182 6.04 4.77 26.34
N ILE A 183 6.85 3.82 26.82
CA ILE A 183 6.92 2.45 26.28
C ILE A 183 5.57 1.76 26.47
N GLU A 184 4.92 1.97 27.61
CA GLU A 184 3.60 1.38 27.89
C GLU A 184 2.48 2.04 27.06
N LYS A 185 2.57 3.34 26.81
CA LYS A 185 1.58 4.09 26.02
C LYS A 185 1.69 3.84 24.51
N TYR A 186 2.90 3.62 24.00
CA TYR A 186 3.18 3.42 22.57
C TYR A 186 3.97 2.11 22.33
N PRO A 187 3.40 0.95 22.69
CA PRO A 187 4.16 -0.30 22.77
C PRO A 187 4.61 -0.85 21.40
N MET A 188 4.11 -0.27 20.30
CA MET A 188 4.43 -0.68 18.93
C MET A 188 5.49 0.20 18.25
N TYR A 189 5.94 1.30 18.87
CA TYR A 189 6.69 2.37 18.18
C TYR A 189 8.02 2.76 18.85
N LEU A 190 8.50 1.95 19.79
CA LEU A 190 9.77 2.16 20.51
C LEU A 190 9.93 3.58 21.08
N VAL A 191 8.84 4.19 21.54
CA VAL A 191 8.86 5.54 22.14
C VAL A 191 9.33 5.43 23.58
N TYR A 192 10.46 6.05 23.90
CA TYR A 192 11.06 5.95 25.24
C TYR A 192 11.24 7.30 25.95
N THR A 193 10.93 8.44 25.32
CA THR A 193 10.93 9.77 25.95
C THR A 193 9.65 10.56 25.66
N GLN A 194 9.41 11.61 26.45
CA GLN A 194 8.35 12.58 26.20
C GLN A 194 8.51 13.26 24.82
N GLU A 195 9.74 13.60 24.43
CA GLU A 195 9.99 14.30 23.17
C GLU A 195 9.66 13.41 21.96
N MET A 196 9.98 12.11 22.03
CA MET A 196 9.54 11.14 21.03
C MET A 196 8.02 11.02 21.00
N ALA A 197 7.37 10.98 22.17
CA ALA A 197 5.91 10.90 22.26
C ALA A 197 5.24 12.14 21.64
N ASP A 198 5.72 13.33 21.98
CA ASP A 198 5.22 14.60 21.45
C ASP A 198 5.40 14.66 19.93
N LYS A 199 6.56 14.22 19.42
CA LYS A 199 6.81 14.20 17.99
C LYS A 199 5.97 13.16 17.25
N LEU A 200 5.78 11.97 17.83
CA LEU A 200 4.88 10.96 17.27
C LEU A 200 3.46 11.52 17.17
N GLU A 201 2.91 12.06 18.26
CA GLU A 201 1.58 12.66 18.28
C GLU A 201 1.45 13.84 17.30
N GLU A 202 2.47 14.69 17.18
CA GLU A 202 2.51 15.76 16.18
C GLU A 202 2.35 15.19 14.76
N ILE A 203 3.13 14.17 14.40
CA ILE A 203 3.09 13.51 13.09
C ILE A 203 1.72 12.88 12.85
N ILE A 204 1.22 12.11 13.82
CA ILE A 204 -0.07 11.41 13.70
C ILE A 204 -1.22 12.39 13.50
N ASN A 205 -1.25 13.50 14.25
CA ASN A 205 -2.25 14.54 14.08
C ASN A 205 -2.12 15.28 12.76
N LYS A 206 -0.88 15.58 12.33
CA LYS A 206 -0.59 16.29 11.06
C LYS A 206 -1.06 15.52 9.83
N TYR A 207 -0.92 14.20 9.86
CA TYR A 207 -1.26 13.32 8.73
C TYR A 207 -2.61 12.59 8.90
N GLU A 208 -3.35 12.89 9.97
CA GLU A 208 -4.67 12.33 10.28
C GLU A 208 -4.67 10.79 10.35
N LEU A 209 -3.63 10.22 10.96
CA LEU A 209 -3.43 8.76 11.07
C LEU A 209 -3.85 8.22 12.44
N LYS A 210 -3.90 6.89 12.54
CA LYS A 210 -4.06 6.16 13.80
C LYS A 210 -2.78 5.42 14.14
N LEU A 211 -2.67 5.02 15.40
CA LEU A 211 -1.59 4.17 15.90
C LEU A 211 -2.11 2.74 16.15
N HIS A 212 -1.25 1.76 15.95
CA HIS A 212 -1.43 0.40 16.43
C HIS A 212 -1.37 0.38 17.95
N GLU A 213 -2.32 -0.33 18.57
CA GLU A 213 -2.45 -0.43 20.03
C GLU A 213 -1.99 -1.80 20.53
N SER A 214 -2.16 -2.84 19.72
CA SER A 214 -1.80 -4.20 20.08
C SER A 214 -1.50 -5.05 18.85
N ARG A 215 -0.80 -6.17 19.06
CA ARG A 215 -0.57 -7.19 18.04
C ARG A 215 -0.81 -8.59 18.58
N THR A 216 -1.28 -9.48 17.73
CA THR A 216 -1.42 -10.91 17.97
C THR A 216 -0.40 -11.64 17.12
N PHE A 217 0.41 -12.52 17.73
CA PHE A 217 1.33 -13.38 16.98
C PHE A 217 0.56 -14.54 16.33
N ILE A 218 0.97 -14.88 15.11
CA ILE A 218 0.41 -16.01 14.34
C ILE A 218 1.53 -16.97 13.95
N SER A 219 1.16 -18.23 13.79
CA SER A 219 2.07 -19.34 13.48
C SER A 219 1.62 -20.15 12.26
N SER A 220 0.49 -19.79 11.63
CA SER A 220 -0.05 -20.47 10.46
C SER A 220 -0.88 -19.52 9.59
N GLY A 221 -1.13 -19.95 8.34
CA GLY A 221 -2.01 -19.22 7.42
C GLY A 221 -3.46 -19.18 7.87
N GLU A 222 -3.95 -20.21 8.55
CA GLU A 222 -5.32 -20.23 9.11
C GLU A 222 -5.48 -19.18 10.21
N GLU A 223 -4.51 -19.08 11.13
CA GLU A 223 -4.48 -18.03 12.16
C GLU A 223 -4.38 -16.65 11.53
N LEU A 224 -3.49 -16.46 10.54
CA LEU A 224 -3.38 -15.19 9.82
C LEU A 224 -4.70 -14.75 9.20
N ILE A 225 -5.36 -15.62 8.43
CA ILE A 225 -6.63 -15.31 7.76
C ILE A 225 -7.70 -14.96 8.79
N LYS A 226 -7.78 -15.73 9.89
CA LYS A 226 -8.75 -15.51 10.96
C LYS A 226 -8.51 -14.19 11.69
N GLU A 227 -7.28 -13.91 12.10
CA GLU A 227 -6.96 -12.72 12.90
C GLU A 227 -6.97 -11.44 12.05
N ALA A 228 -6.53 -11.50 10.79
CA ALA A 228 -6.58 -10.35 9.87
C ALA A 228 -7.97 -10.10 9.29
N GLY A 229 -8.87 -11.10 9.32
CA GLY A 229 -10.21 -10.99 8.74
C GLY A 229 -10.23 -10.99 7.21
N THR A 230 -9.21 -11.57 6.58
CA THR A 230 -9.11 -11.68 5.13
C THR A 230 -9.86 -12.90 4.59
N GLY A 231 -10.04 -12.97 3.27
CA GLY A 231 -10.35 -14.24 2.61
C GLY A 231 -9.11 -15.11 2.46
N ASP A 232 -9.29 -16.35 2.02
CA ASP A 232 -8.17 -17.22 1.67
C ASP A 232 -7.39 -16.66 0.47
N PHE A 233 -6.30 -15.94 0.77
CA PHE A 233 -5.46 -15.26 -0.21
C PHE A 233 -4.16 -16.02 -0.52
N ILE A 234 -3.82 -17.06 0.23
CA ILE A 234 -2.57 -17.81 0.09
C ILE A 234 -2.86 -19.08 -0.70
N LYS A 235 -2.22 -19.27 -1.86
CA LYS A 235 -2.54 -20.37 -2.78
C LYS A 235 -1.39 -21.36 -2.94
N ASN A 236 -1.76 -22.58 -3.33
CA ASN A 236 -0.84 -23.64 -3.76
C ASN A 236 0.20 -24.00 -2.68
N ASN A 237 1.45 -24.29 -3.07
CA ASN A 237 2.54 -24.63 -2.19
C ASN A 237 3.17 -23.36 -1.59
N ASN A 238 2.37 -22.58 -0.86
CA ASN A 238 2.79 -21.37 -0.17
C ASN A 238 2.40 -21.49 1.31
N ILE A 239 3.40 -21.37 2.19
CA ILE A 239 3.29 -21.64 3.62
C ILE A 239 3.65 -20.37 4.40
N VAL A 240 2.84 -20.05 5.40
CA VAL A 240 3.14 -19.04 6.40
C VAL A 240 3.98 -19.68 7.50
N LEU A 241 5.18 -19.15 7.76
CA LEU A 241 6.09 -19.65 8.80
C LEU A 241 5.78 -19.02 10.16
N GLY A 242 5.35 -17.76 10.18
CA GLY A 242 5.04 -17.03 11.39
C GLY A 242 4.96 -15.54 11.14
N GLY A 243 4.33 -14.82 12.06
CA GLY A 243 4.09 -13.39 11.88
C GLY A 243 3.26 -12.77 12.99
N TYR A 244 2.64 -11.65 12.70
CA TYR A 244 1.73 -10.96 13.60
C TYR A 244 0.69 -10.13 12.84
N VAL A 245 -0.44 -9.90 13.51
CA VAL A 245 -1.55 -9.07 13.05
C VAL A 245 -1.80 -7.98 14.09
N TYR A 246 -1.84 -6.73 13.67
CA TYR A 246 -2.23 -5.60 14.51
C TYR A 246 -3.75 -5.49 14.67
N ASN A 247 -4.19 -4.71 15.65
CA ASN A 247 -5.60 -4.51 15.96
C ASN A 247 -6.45 -3.90 14.83
N ASP A 248 -5.84 -3.33 13.80
CA ASP A 248 -6.51 -2.75 12.64
C ASP A 248 -6.49 -3.66 11.40
N SER A 249 -6.00 -4.90 11.54
CA SER A 249 -5.74 -5.87 10.45
C SER A 249 -4.53 -5.58 9.55
N THR A 250 -3.66 -4.62 9.90
CA THR A 250 -2.30 -4.60 9.37
C THR A 250 -1.57 -5.87 9.80
N PHE A 251 -0.81 -6.52 8.92
CA PHE A 251 -0.12 -7.76 9.29
C PHE A 251 1.23 -7.91 8.59
N HIS A 252 2.10 -8.67 9.24
CA HIS A 252 3.35 -9.16 8.67
C HIS A 252 3.49 -10.65 8.89
N PHE A 253 4.10 -11.32 7.93
CA PHE A 253 4.55 -12.69 8.12
C PHE A 253 5.73 -13.03 7.22
N ASP A 254 6.55 -13.98 7.67
CA ASP A 254 7.54 -14.65 6.86
C ASP A 254 6.91 -15.90 6.23
N GLY A 255 7.26 -16.16 4.98
CA GLY A 255 6.70 -17.27 4.22
C GLY A 255 7.71 -17.95 3.31
N GLU A 256 7.35 -19.17 2.94
CA GLU A 256 8.06 -19.98 1.97
C GLU A 256 7.10 -20.47 0.90
N ALA A 257 7.50 -20.31 -0.36
CA ALA A 257 6.76 -20.81 -1.49
C ALA A 257 7.62 -21.71 -2.37
N VAL A 258 6.98 -22.70 -3.01
CA VAL A 258 7.61 -23.55 -4.03
C VAL A 258 6.91 -23.33 -5.35
N LEU A 259 7.65 -22.82 -6.34
CA LEU A 259 7.17 -22.66 -7.71
C LEU A 259 6.99 -24.01 -8.41
N LYS A 260 6.31 -24.02 -9.57
CA LYS A 260 6.03 -25.24 -10.34
C LYS A 260 7.28 -25.97 -10.80
N ASP A 261 8.37 -25.25 -11.03
CA ASP A 261 9.65 -25.84 -11.42
C ASP A 261 10.47 -26.38 -10.23
N GLY A 262 9.93 -26.26 -9.01
CA GLY A 262 10.57 -26.69 -7.77
C GLY A 262 11.43 -25.61 -7.09
N THR A 263 11.53 -24.41 -7.65
CA THR A 263 12.30 -23.32 -7.03
C THR A 263 11.65 -22.89 -5.72
N GLN A 264 12.46 -22.84 -4.66
CA GLN A 264 12.06 -22.36 -3.34
C GLN A 264 12.22 -20.83 -3.25
N MET A 265 11.23 -20.18 -2.63
CA MET A 265 11.11 -18.73 -2.53
C MET A 265 10.85 -18.35 -1.07
N GLY A 266 11.86 -17.87 -0.37
CA GLY A 266 11.72 -17.25 0.95
C GLY A 266 11.36 -15.78 0.82
N TYR A 267 10.34 -15.33 1.55
CA TYR A 267 9.84 -13.97 1.44
C TYR A 267 9.28 -13.43 2.75
N GLN A 268 9.16 -12.11 2.81
CA GLN A 268 8.49 -11.38 3.88
C GLN A 268 7.32 -10.62 3.29
N PHE A 269 6.14 -10.74 3.89
CA PHE A 269 4.91 -10.13 3.41
C PHE A 269 4.43 -9.10 4.44
N GLY A 270 4.14 -7.88 3.98
CA GLY A 270 3.47 -6.85 4.77
C GLY A 270 2.20 -6.36 4.09
N ASN A 271 1.10 -6.32 4.84
CA ASN A 271 -0.15 -5.64 4.47
C ASN A 271 -0.38 -4.47 5.44
N TYR A 272 -0.51 -3.26 4.91
CA TYR A 272 -0.61 -2.02 5.68
C TYR A 272 -1.95 -1.36 5.44
N VAL A 273 -2.82 -1.35 6.45
CA VAL A 273 -4.15 -0.76 6.35
C VAL A 273 -4.05 0.76 6.26
N LYS A 274 -4.76 1.34 5.29
CA LYS A 274 -4.76 2.78 5.05
C LYS A 274 -5.41 3.53 6.21
N GLY A 275 -4.86 4.69 6.54
CA GLY A 275 -5.23 5.51 7.69
C GLY A 275 -4.53 5.13 8.99
N THR A 276 -3.62 4.15 8.96
CA THR A 276 -2.80 3.76 10.13
C THR A 276 -1.32 4.00 9.85
N PHE A 277 -0.61 4.47 10.88
CA PHE A 277 0.82 4.70 10.83
C PHE A 277 1.61 3.42 11.13
N SER A 278 2.59 3.12 10.28
CA SER A 278 3.60 2.08 10.51
C SER A 278 5.00 2.67 10.34
N ASP A 279 5.93 2.27 11.20
CA ASP A 279 7.34 2.65 11.18
C ASP A 279 8.22 1.53 10.61
N THR A 280 7.70 0.81 9.62
CA THR A 280 8.41 -0.30 8.97
C THR A 280 9.11 0.19 7.71
N TYR A 281 10.40 -0.13 7.61
CA TYR A 281 11.26 0.26 6.51
C TYR A 281 11.96 -0.96 5.94
N LEU A 282 12.26 -0.93 4.65
CA LEU A 282 13.04 -1.97 3.99
C LEU A 282 14.28 -1.36 3.35
N ASN A 283 15.44 -1.89 3.72
CA ASN A 283 16.65 -1.70 2.93
C ASN A 283 16.50 -2.46 1.60
N ILE A 284 16.66 -1.75 0.48
CA ILE A 284 16.58 -2.33 -0.87
C ILE A 284 17.93 -2.38 -1.60
N GLY A 285 19.02 -1.92 -0.98
CA GLY A 285 20.33 -1.79 -1.63
C GLY A 285 20.38 -0.57 -2.55
N ASP A 286 20.89 -0.72 -3.77
CA ASP A 286 20.84 0.34 -4.78
C ASP A 286 19.51 0.29 -5.54
N ALA A 287 18.68 1.32 -5.38
CA ALA A 287 17.40 1.41 -6.08
C ALA A 287 17.56 1.45 -7.61
N ASN A 288 18.70 1.92 -8.13
CA ASN A 288 18.96 1.95 -9.57
C ASN A 288 19.29 0.57 -10.15
N SER A 289 19.53 -0.44 -9.30
CA SER A 289 19.81 -1.82 -9.73
C SER A 289 18.53 -2.59 -10.11
N TYR A 290 17.35 -2.08 -9.79
CA TYR A 290 16.10 -2.76 -10.06
C TYR A 290 15.66 -2.59 -11.50
N ARG A 291 15.32 -3.72 -12.13
CA ARG A 291 14.45 -3.74 -13.30
C ARG A 291 13.01 -3.83 -12.83
N GLU A 292 12.14 -2.96 -13.34
CA GLU A 292 10.78 -2.83 -12.83
C GLU A 292 9.72 -2.88 -13.94
N TRP A 293 8.56 -3.49 -13.66
CA TRP A 293 7.46 -3.62 -14.60
C TRP A 293 6.10 -3.88 -13.90
N GLU A 294 5.01 -3.52 -14.58
CA GLU A 294 3.66 -3.86 -14.14
C GLU A 294 3.29 -5.28 -14.53
N TYR A 295 2.57 -5.97 -13.64
CA TYR A 295 1.97 -7.27 -13.91
C TYR A 295 0.52 -7.31 -13.42
N THR A 296 -0.37 -7.97 -14.17
CA THR A 296 -1.74 -8.26 -13.69
C THR A 296 -1.78 -9.72 -13.27
N THR A 297 -1.94 -9.94 -11.97
CA THR A 297 -1.99 -11.27 -11.37
C THR A 297 -3.22 -12.04 -11.83
N LYS A 298 -3.23 -13.37 -11.60
CA LYS A 298 -4.40 -14.23 -11.84
C LYS A 298 -5.64 -13.81 -11.08
N SER A 299 -5.49 -13.10 -9.95
CA SER A 299 -6.62 -12.51 -9.21
C SER A 299 -7.24 -11.29 -9.90
N GLY A 300 -6.61 -10.77 -10.96
CA GLY A 300 -7.02 -9.55 -11.66
C GLY A 300 -6.48 -8.27 -11.03
N VAL A 301 -5.76 -8.36 -9.90
CA VAL A 301 -5.11 -7.22 -9.27
C VAL A 301 -3.80 -6.91 -10.00
N LYS A 302 -3.61 -5.62 -10.32
CA LYS A 302 -2.36 -5.13 -10.89
C LYS A 302 -1.35 -4.89 -9.77
N VAL A 303 -0.12 -5.34 -9.97
CA VAL A 303 1.01 -5.19 -9.05
C VAL A 303 2.21 -4.56 -9.75
N SER A 304 3.04 -3.89 -8.98
CA SER A 304 4.38 -3.44 -9.37
C SER A 304 5.40 -4.48 -8.98
N LEU A 305 6.13 -4.98 -9.97
CA LEU A 305 7.22 -5.93 -9.80
C LEU A 305 8.55 -5.22 -9.97
N ALA A 306 9.51 -5.51 -9.09
CA ALA A 306 10.87 -5.03 -9.21
C ALA A 306 11.85 -6.16 -8.91
N LEU A 307 12.87 -6.33 -9.73
CA LEU A 307 13.85 -7.41 -9.62
C LEU A 307 15.26 -6.84 -9.71
N SER A 308 16.04 -7.09 -8.66
CA SER A 308 17.48 -6.80 -8.61
C SER A 308 18.29 -8.10 -8.60
N GLU A 309 19.60 -7.96 -8.47
CA GLU A 309 20.52 -9.09 -8.31
C GLU A 309 20.28 -9.91 -7.04
N ASN A 310 19.94 -9.24 -5.93
CA ASN A 310 19.91 -9.86 -4.60
C ASN A 310 18.50 -10.05 -4.05
N LYS A 311 17.53 -9.25 -4.49
CA LYS A 311 16.14 -9.35 -4.03
C LYS A 311 15.12 -8.93 -5.08
N ALA A 312 13.86 -9.23 -4.82
CA ALA A 312 12.74 -8.77 -5.63
C ALA A 312 11.61 -8.21 -4.76
N LEU A 313 10.78 -7.35 -5.33
CA LEU A 313 9.62 -6.76 -4.68
C LEU A 313 8.35 -7.05 -5.48
N VAL A 314 7.27 -7.33 -4.76
CA VAL A 314 5.89 -7.28 -5.28
C VAL A 314 5.14 -6.24 -4.47
N ILE A 315 4.59 -5.23 -5.12
CA ILE A 315 3.87 -4.13 -4.48
C ILE A 315 2.46 -4.04 -5.06
N ALA A 316 1.46 -3.94 -4.20
CA ALA A 316 0.07 -3.74 -4.61
C ALA A 316 -0.58 -2.61 -3.79
N ASP A 317 -1.12 -1.59 -4.47
CA ASP A 317 -1.94 -0.56 -3.86
C ASP A 317 -3.42 -0.96 -3.95
N LEU A 318 -3.92 -1.57 -2.89
CA LEU A 318 -5.31 -2.05 -2.78
C LEU A 318 -6.24 -0.92 -2.32
N PRO A 319 -7.57 -1.05 -2.42
CA PRO A 319 -8.49 0.00 -1.99
C PRO A 319 -8.30 0.41 -0.52
N ASP A 320 -8.17 -0.58 0.37
CA ASP A 320 -8.16 -0.37 1.83
C ASP A 320 -6.78 -0.58 2.47
N SER A 321 -5.79 -1.09 1.72
CA SER A 321 -4.46 -1.35 2.22
C SER A 321 -3.38 -1.20 1.14
N TYR A 322 -2.12 -1.19 1.56
CA TYR A 322 -0.95 -1.23 0.71
C TYR A 322 -0.15 -2.48 1.05
N VAL A 323 0.17 -3.29 0.05
CA VAL A 323 0.89 -4.56 0.22
C VAL A 323 2.30 -4.42 -0.34
N THR A 324 3.28 -4.85 0.45
CA THR A 324 4.66 -5.03 -0.03
C THR A 324 5.15 -6.42 0.34
N ILE A 325 5.69 -7.14 -0.65
CA ILE A 325 6.32 -8.44 -0.47
C ILE A 325 7.79 -8.29 -0.84
N ASN A 326 8.68 -8.59 0.09
CA ASN A 326 10.13 -8.64 -0.09
C ASN A 326 10.53 -10.10 -0.34
N LEU A 327 10.83 -10.44 -1.60
CA LEU A 327 11.44 -11.72 -1.94
C LEU A 327 12.92 -11.65 -1.62
N LEU A 328 13.41 -12.57 -0.79
CA LEU A 328 14.78 -12.53 -0.27
C LEU A 328 15.83 -12.95 -1.31
N SER A 329 15.44 -13.24 -2.54
CA SER A 329 16.33 -13.67 -3.63
C SER A 329 16.10 -12.88 -4.90
N GLY A 330 17.17 -12.72 -5.69
CA GLY A 330 17.18 -12.00 -6.97
C GLY A 330 17.85 -12.81 -8.08
N THR A 331 18.26 -12.13 -9.16
CA THR A 331 18.79 -12.81 -10.36
C THR A 331 20.04 -13.65 -10.09
N GLN A 332 20.85 -13.33 -9.07
CA GLN A 332 22.04 -14.13 -8.70
C GLN A 332 21.68 -15.54 -8.21
N LYS A 333 20.49 -15.71 -7.61
CA LYS A 333 19.95 -17.02 -7.22
C LYS A 333 19.07 -17.64 -8.33
N GLY A 334 19.12 -17.10 -9.55
CA GLY A 334 18.41 -17.63 -10.72
C GLY A 334 16.98 -17.14 -10.88
N ILE A 335 16.54 -16.15 -10.09
CA ILE A 335 15.17 -15.60 -10.21
C ILE A 335 15.02 -14.89 -11.56
N THR A 336 13.97 -15.25 -12.29
CA THR A 336 13.61 -14.63 -13.57
C THR A 336 12.31 -13.86 -13.47
N ASP A 337 12.03 -13.00 -14.45
CA ASP A 337 10.78 -12.25 -14.59
C ASP A 337 9.54 -13.14 -14.44
N LYS A 338 9.54 -14.27 -15.17
CA LYS A 338 8.42 -15.21 -15.17
C LYS A 338 8.24 -15.90 -13.82
N MET A 339 9.34 -16.15 -13.10
CA MET A 339 9.29 -16.73 -11.76
C MET A 339 8.72 -15.73 -10.77
N LEU A 340 9.06 -14.45 -10.89
CA LEU A 340 8.47 -13.40 -10.04
C LEU A 340 6.99 -13.18 -10.34
N GLU A 341 6.58 -13.23 -11.61
CA GLU A 341 5.16 -13.21 -12.01
C GLU A 341 4.40 -14.44 -11.48
N GLU A 342 4.99 -15.64 -11.58
CA GLU A 342 4.42 -16.87 -11.02
C GLU A 342 4.32 -16.81 -9.49
N PHE A 343 5.32 -16.25 -8.82
CA PHE A 343 5.32 -16.02 -7.39
C PHE A 343 4.21 -15.06 -6.98
N ALA A 344 4.04 -13.93 -7.69
CA ALA A 344 2.95 -12.99 -7.44
C ALA A 344 1.56 -13.66 -7.58
N ASP A 345 1.42 -14.61 -8.51
CA ASP A 345 0.20 -15.41 -8.70
C ASP A 345 -0.09 -16.42 -7.59
N LEU A 346 0.80 -16.60 -6.61
CA LEU A 346 0.53 -17.39 -5.40
C LEU A 346 -0.36 -16.65 -4.39
N PHE A 347 -0.63 -15.37 -4.63
CA PHE A 347 -1.48 -14.55 -3.78
C PHE A 347 -2.74 -14.11 -4.53
N ASP A 348 -3.90 -14.31 -3.90
CA ASP A 348 -5.17 -13.73 -4.35
C ASP A 348 -5.39 -12.38 -3.64
N PHE A 349 -4.72 -11.34 -4.15
CA PHE A 349 -4.79 -9.98 -3.60
C PHE A 349 -6.22 -9.41 -3.53
N SER A 350 -7.19 -9.98 -4.24
CA SER A 350 -8.60 -9.56 -4.16
C SER A 350 -9.31 -10.01 -2.86
N LYS A 351 -8.63 -10.82 -2.05
CA LYS A 351 -9.11 -11.35 -0.77
C LYS A 351 -8.51 -10.67 0.45
N ILE A 352 -7.55 -9.78 0.22
CA ILE A 352 -7.00 -8.84 1.20
C ILE A 352 -7.85 -7.58 1.10
#